data_AF-A0A357C0V4-F1
#
_entry.id   AF-A0A357C0V4-F1
#
_cell.length_a   1.000
_cell.length_b   1.000
_cell.length_c   1.000
_cell.angle_alpha   90.00
_cell.angle_beta   90.00
_cell.angle_gamma   90.00
#
_symmetry.space_group_name_H-M   'P 1'
#
loop_
_entity.id
_entity.type
_entity.pdbx_description
1 polymer ?
#
loop_
_entity_poly.entity_id
_entity_poly.type
_entity_poly.pdbx_seq_one_letter_code
_entity_poly.pdbx_strand_id
1 'polypeptide(L)'
;MTSARNRRGFTLIEMISASVILCIAVLALSSVSVRALGEVRLNRQHNSAAELAEKQLVMIDYIGIEKFVEAGQMQGDFKNEESDYRWKVSAEPVGTGSLYQVKIIISWTEKKRNYEVAVETRLNGTGSAVKATEL
;
A
#
# COMPACT_ATOMS: atom_id res chain seq x y z
N MET A 1 -57.58 35.97 -36.30
CA MET A 1 -57.77 34.54 -36.00
C MET A 1 -56.68 34.13 -35.02
N THR A 2 -57.03 33.92 -33.76
CA THR A 2 -56.09 33.73 -32.65
C THR A 2 -55.65 32.27 -32.56
N SER A 3 -54.33 32.04 -32.67
CA SER A 3 -53.70 30.72 -32.61
C SER A 3 -53.86 30.12 -31.21
N ALA A 4 -54.56 28.98 -31.11
CA ALA A 4 -54.73 28.25 -29.87
C ALA A 4 -53.41 27.57 -29.48
N ARG A 5 -52.78 28.08 -28.42
CA ARG A 5 -51.52 27.57 -27.89
C ARG A 5 -51.75 26.21 -27.22
N ASN A 6 -51.24 25.16 -27.84
CA ASN A 6 -51.37 23.78 -27.39
C ASN A 6 -50.57 23.58 -26.09
N ARG A 7 -51.23 23.70 -24.93
CA ARG A 7 -50.65 23.38 -23.62
C ARG A 7 -50.65 21.87 -23.44
N ARG A 8 -49.58 21.21 -23.88
CA ARG A 8 -49.32 19.80 -23.56
C ARG A 8 -48.95 19.74 -22.08
N GLY A 9 -49.89 19.28 -21.25
CA GLY A 9 -49.64 18.96 -19.85
C GLY A 9 -48.66 17.79 -19.75
N PHE A 10 -47.66 17.93 -18.88
CA PHE A 10 -46.76 16.85 -18.50
C PHE A 10 -47.57 15.61 -18.12
N THR A 11 -47.25 14.48 -18.75
CA THR A 11 -48.02 13.24 -18.52
C THR A 11 -47.50 12.54 -17.27
N LEU A 12 -48.38 11.86 -16.54
CA LEU A 12 -48.00 11.14 -15.31
C LEU A 12 -46.93 10.06 -15.59
N ILE A 13 -47.01 9.44 -16.77
CA ILE A 13 -46.01 8.49 -17.26
C ILE A 13 -44.63 9.12 -17.44
N GLU A 14 -44.55 10.40 -17.82
CA GLU A 14 -43.29 11.14 -17.97
C GLU A 14 -42.61 11.33 -16.61
N MET A 15 -43.35 11.74 -15.58
CA MET A 15 -42.82 11.87 -14.22
C MET A 15 -42.33 10.52 -13.66
N ILE A 16 -43.08 9.43 -13.90
CA ILE A 16 -42.66 8.08 -13.50
C ILE A 16 -41.40 7.67 -14.27
N SER A 17 -41.35 7.91 -15.57
CA SER A 17 -40.18 7.57 -16.37
C SER A 17 -38.94 8.36 -15.94
N ALA A 18 -39.09 9.65 -15.64
CA ALA A 18 -38.02 10.50 -15.17
C ALA A 18 -37.50 10.06 -13.79
N SER A 19 -38.38 9.68 -12.86
CA SER A 19 -37.97 9.21 -11.54
C SER A 19 -37.25 7.87 -11.61
N VAL A 20 -37.69 6.95 -12.47
CA VAL A 20 -37.00 5.66 -12.69
C VAL A 20 -35.61 5.88 -13.26
N ILE A 21 -35.48 6.73 -14.30
CA ILE A 21 -34.17 7.07 -14.88
C ILE A 21 -33.27 7.72 -13.83
N LEU A 22 -33.81 8.63 -13.01
CA LEU A 22 -33.06 9.27 -11.92
C LEU A 22 -32.55 8.24 -10.90
N CYS A 23 -33.40 7.32 -10.46
CA CYS A 23 -32.99 6.27 -9.52
C CYS A 23 -31.86 5.41 -10.08
N ILE A 24 -31.95 5.00 -11.35
CA ILE A 24 -30.89 4.21 -11.99
C ILE A 24 -29.58 5.02 -12.05
N ALA A 25 -29.65 6.28 -12.43
CA ALA A 25 -28.48 7.16 -12.49
C ALA A 25 -27.81 7.33 -11.13
N VAL A 26 -28.60 7.53 -10.06
CA VAL A 26 -28.09 7.66 -8.69
C VAL A 26 -27.42 6.37 -8.23
N LEU A 27 -28.04 5.21 -8.46
CA LEU A 27 -27.45 3.91 -8.09
C LEU A 27 -26.14 3.66 -8.82
N ALA A 28 -26.08 3.97 -10.12
CA ALA A 28 -24.85 3.88 -10.91
C ALA A 28 -23.76 4.76 -10.30
N LEU A 29 -24.07 6.03 -10.01
CA LEU A 29 -23.11 6.97 -9.43
C LEU A 29 -22.63 6.53 -8.04
N SER A 30 -23.55 6.12 -7.16
CA SER A 30 -23.20 5.62 -5.83
C SER A 30 -22.28 4.40 -5.91
N SER A 31 -22.53 3.48 -6.85
CA SER A 31 -21.69 2.29 -7.02
C SER A 31 -20.25 2.64 -7.43
N VAL A 32 -20.07 3.66 -8.27
CA VAL A 32 -18.76 4.15 -8.68
C VAL A 32 -18.04 4.81 -7.51
N SER A 33 -18.74 5.66 -6.74
CA SER A 33 -18.17 6.33 -5.58
C SER A 33 -17.70 5.33 -4.51
N VAL A 34 -18.49 4.29 -4.23
CA VAL A 34 -18.12 3.25 -3.27
C VAL A 34 -16.87 2.49 -3.72
N ARG A 35 -16.77 2.18 -5.02
CA ARG A 35 -15.57 1.54 -5.58
C ARG A 35 -14.34 2.43 -5.45
N ALA A 36 -14.47 3.71 -5.81
CA ALA A 36 -13.38 4.67 -5.71
C ALA A 36 -12.86 4.81 -4.26
N LEU A 37 -13.75 4.87 -3.28
CA LEU A 37 -13.36 4.91 -1.85
C LEU A 37 -12.67 3.63 -1.39
N GLY A 38 -13.09 2.47 -1.91
CA GLY A 38 -12.42 1.19 -1.66
C GLY A 38 -10.97 1.18 -2.13
N GLU A 39 -10.73 1.66 -3.35
CA GLU A 39 -9.38 1.78 -3.94
C GLU A 39 -8.49 2.76 -3.15
N VAL A 40 -9.03 3.89 -2.73
CA VAL A 40 -8.28 4.88 -1.91
C VAL A 40 -7.81 4.27 -0.59
N ARG A 41 -8.67 3.46 0.06
CA ARG A 41 -8.30 2.79 1.31
C ARG A 41 -7.16 1.79 1.10
N LEU A 42 -7.22 1.00 0.04
CA LEU A 42 -6.15 0.05 -0.29
C LEU A 42 -4.83 0.77 -0.57
N ASN A 43 -4.87 1.86 -1.36
CA ASN A 43 -3.68 2.66 -1.64
C ASN A 43 -3.06 3.24 -0.37
N ARG A 44 -3.88 3.76 0.55
CA ARG A 44 -3.41 4.24 1.84
C ARG A 44 -2.67 3.15 2.63
N GLN A 45 -3.15 1.91 2.63
CA GLN A 45 -2.47 0.78 3.27
C GLN A 45 -1.13 0.45 2.61
N HIS A 46 -1.06 0.45 1.28
CA HIS A 46 0.21 0.29 0.57
C HIS A 46 1.21 1.38 0.96
N ASN A 47 0.77 2.64 1.04
CA ASN A 47 1.65 3.73 1.43
C ASN A 47 2.14 3.58 2.88
N SER A 48 1.26 3.19 3.81
CA SER A 48 1.65 2.90 5.20
C SER A 48 2.61 1.71 5.30
N ALA A 49 2.40 0.64 4.53
CA ALA A 49 3.31 -0.50 4.49
C ALA A 49 4.69 -0.11 3.94
N ALA A 50 4.74 0.73 2.90
CA ALA A 50 5.99 1.25 2.36
C ALA A 50 6.74 2.13 3.38
N GLU A 51 6.03 3.02 4.08
CA GLU A 51 6.60 3.85 5.14
C GLU A 51 7.19 3.00 6.28
N LEU A 52 6.50 1.92 6.67
CA LEU A 52 7.01 0.98 7.68
C LEU A 52 8.27 0.25 7.18
N ALA A 53 8.31 -0.17 5.91
CA ALA A 53 9.49 -0.80 5.32
C ALA A 53 10.69 0.16 5.32
N GLU A 54 10.47 1.42 4.94
CA GLU A 54 11.50 2.46 4.92
C GLU A 54 12.03 2.75 6.33
N LYS A 55 11.16 2.89 7.34
CA LYS A 55 11.58 3.05 8.74
C LYS A 55 12.44 1.90 9.22
N GLN A 56 12.09 0.67 8.86
CA GLN A 56 12.88 -0.51 9.22
C GLN A 56 14.25 -0.50 8.52
N LEU A 57 14.30 -0.09 7.25
CA LEU A 57 15.55 0.06 6.50
C LEU A 57 16.47 1.09 7.15
N VAL A 58 15.94 2.26 7.51
CA VAL A 58 16.69 3.32 8.21
C VAL A 58 17.20 2.83 9.56
N MET A 59 16.42 2.05 10.30
CA MET A 59 16.85 1.45 11.57
C MET A 59 18.03 0.49 11.36
N ILE A 60 17.96 -0.37 10.33
CA ILE A 60 19.03 -1.31 9.99
C ILE A 60 20.30 -0.55 9.58
N ASP A 61 20.17 0.51 8.80
CA ASP A 61 21.30 1.35 8.39
C ASP A 61 21.96 2.05 9.60
N TYR A 62 21.15 2.55 10.54
CA TYR A 62 21.63 3.19 11.77
C TYR A 62 22.37 2.23 12.71
N ILE A 63 21.86 1.01 12.89
CA ILE A 63 22.47 -0.02 13.75
C ILE A 63 23.71 -0.64 13.08
N GLY A 64 23.72 -0.66 11.74
CA GLY A 64 24.66 -1.38 10.92
C GLY A 64 24.18 -2.79 10.60
N ILE A 65 24.28 -3.17 9.32
CA ILE A 65 23.76 -4.46 8.82
C ILE A 65 24.40 -5.68 9.50
N GLU A 66 25.69 -5.61 9.83
CA GLU A 66 26.42 -6.71 10.48
C GLU A 66 25.85 -7.00 11.87
N LYS A 67 25.65 -5.95 12.69
CA LYS A 67 25.06 -6.07 14.03
C LYS A 67 23.60 -6.53 13.97
N PHE A 68 22.86 -6.10 12.96
CA PHE A 68 21.49 -6.53 12.76
C PHE A 68 21.39 -8.03 12.45
N VAL A 69 22.27 -8.54 11.58
CA VAL A 69 22.35 -9.97 11.26
C VAL A 69 22.78 -10.77 12.50
N GLU A 70 23.78 -10.29 13.27
CA GLU A 70 24.20 -10.93 14.53
C GLU A 70 23.08 -10.98 15.58
N ALA A 71 22.23 -9.96 15.66
CA ALA A 71 21.10 -9.92 16.58
C ALA A 71 20.01 -10.96 16.26
N GLY A 72 19.98 -11.49 15.02
CA GLY A 72 19.10 -12.59 14.60
C GLY A 72 17.60 -12.27 14.51
N GLN A 73 17.17 -11.05 14.88
CA GLN A 73 15.76 -10.65 14.84
C GLN A 73 15.36 -10.18 13.43
N MET A 74 15.05 -11.15 12.58
CA MET A 74 14.68 -10.95 11.18
C MET A 74 13.16 -10.90 10.91
N GLN A 75 12.33 -10.93 11.94
CA GLN A 75 10.87 -10.89 11.79
C GLN A 75 10.18 -10.31 13.03
N GLY A 76 8.97 -9.78 12.83
CA GLY A 76 8.14 -9.27 13.92
C GLY A 76 6.76 -8.80 13.45
N ASP A 77 6.00 -8.23 14.39
CA ASP A 77 4.69 -7.63 14.17
C ASP A 77 4.68 -6.14 14.54
N PHE A 78 4.01 -5.34 13.71
CA PHE A 78 3.59 -3.98 14.02
C PHE A 78 2.09 -3.99 14.25
N LYS A 79 1.69 -3.89 15.51
CA LYS A 79 0.29 -3.70 15.87
C LYS A 79 -0.06 -2.22 15.75
N ASN A 80 -0.95 -1.90 14.82
CA ASN A 80 -1.61 -0.62 14.74
C ASN A 80 -3.11 -0.80 14.97
N GLU A 81 -3.82 0.27 15.35
CA GLU A 81 -5.26 0.25 15.59
C GLU A 81 -6.07 -0.16 14.35
N GLU A 82 -5.54 0.14 13.15
CA GLU A 82 -6.22 -0.11 11.87
C GLU A 82 -5.88 -1.47 11.22
N SER A 83 -4.69 -2.03 11.46
CA SER A 83 -4.21 -3.25 10.76
C SER A 83 -3.02 -3.91 11.48
N ASP A 84 -2.97 -5.24 11.39
CA ASP A 84 -1.86 -6.06 11.89
C ASP A 84 -0.86 -6.29 10.76
N TYR A 85 0.27 -5.58 10.81
CA TYR A 85 1.33 -5.71 9.81
C TYR A 85 2.41 -6.64 10.32
N ARG A 86 2.81 -7.62 9.53
CA ARG A 86 3.94 -8.51 9.83
C ARG A 86 5.09 -8.21 8.92
N TRP A 87 6.26 -8.00 9.51
CA TRP A 87 7.48 -7.70 8.77
C TRP A 87 8.46 -8.87 8.84
N LYS A 88 9.22 -9.04 7.75
CA LYS A 88 10.33 -9.98 7.66
C LYS A 88 11.47 -9.33 6.89
N VAL A 89 12.67 -9.46 7.41
CA VAL A 89 13.92 -8.98 6.80
C VAL A 89 14.75 -10.20 6.41
N SER A 90 15.37 -10.15 5.25
CA SER A 90 16.37 -11.11 4.81
C SER A 90 17.59 -10.31 4.37
N ALA A 91 18.76 -10.68 4.89
CA ALA A 91 20.02 -10.03 4.57
C ALA A 91 21.01 -11.10 4.09
N GLU A 92 21.41 -11.02 2.83
CA GLU A 92 22.32 -11.97 2.21
C GLU A 92 23.60 -11.24 1.76
N PRO A 93 24.80 -11.74 2.09
CA PRO A 93 26.04 -11.16 1.60
C PRO A 93 26.16 -11.36 0.08
N VAL A 94 26.63 -10.34 -0.63
CA VAL A 94 26.77 -10.37 -2.10
C VAL A 94 28.22 -10.10 -2.50
N GLY A 95 28.83 -11.07 -3.19
CA GLY A 95 30.18 -10.96 -3.73
C GLY A 95 31.28 -11.17 -2.67
N THR A 96 32.42 -10.52 -2.86
CA THR A 96 33.66 -10.75 -2.06
C THR A 96 33.99 -9.58 -1.14
N GLY A 97 33.02 -8.71 -0.83
CA GLY A 97 33.19 -7.54 0.04
C GLY A 97 32.11 -7.45 1.11
N SER A 98 32.11 -6.37 1.88
CA SER A 98 31.09 -6.09 2.92
C SER A 98 29.77 -5.58 2.33
N LEU A 99 29.31 -6.11 1.19
CA LEU A 99 28.04 -5.69 0.59
C LEU A 99 26.94 -6.69 0.93
N TYR A 100 25.80 -6.20 1.42
CA TYR A 100 24.64 -7.01 1.77
C TYR A 100 23.44 -6.60 0.94
N GLN A 101 22.71 -7.58 0.42
CA GLN A 101 21.39 -7.39 -0.16
C GLN A 101 20.35 -7.59 0.93
N VAL A 102 19.59 -6.54 1.20
CA VAL A 102 18.58 -6.51 2.26
C VAL A 102 17.21 -6.42 1.62
N LYS A 103 16.38 -7.43 1.89
CA LYS A 103 15.00 -7.50 1.45
C LYS A 103 14.08 -7.42 2.66
N ILE A 104 13.21 -6.42 2.67
CA ILE A 104 12.20 -6.21 3.70
C ILE A 104 10.84 -6.49 3.08
N ILE A 105 10.07 -7.38 3.69
CA ILE A 105 8.72 -7.75 3.27
C ILE A 105 7.76 -7.37 4.39
N ILE A 106 6.80 -6.51 4.07
CA ILE A 106 5.69 -6.15 4.95
C ILE A 106 4.44 -6.82 4.41
N SER A 107 3.75 -7.59 5.25
CA SER A 107 2.55 -8.33 4.88
C SER A 107 1.38 -7.98 5.79
N TRP A 108 0.18 -7.91 5.23
CA TRP A 108 -1.06 -7.69 5.97
C TRP A 108 -2.22 -8.42 5.31
N THR A 109 -3.32 -8.58 6.05
CA THR A 109 -4.54 -9.25 5.55
C THR A 109 -5.71 -8.28 5.55
N GLU A 110 -6.33 -8.06 4.38
CA GLU A 110 -7.51 -7.22 4.20
C GLU A 110 -8.61 -8.04 3.54
N LYS A 111 -9.79 -8.16 4.17
CA LYS A 111 -10.99 -8.87 3.64
C LYS A 111 -10.67 -10.27 3.08
N LYS A 112 -9.90 -11.07 3.82
CA LYS A 112 -9.43 -12.43 3.47
C LYS A 112 -8.44 -12.52 2.30
N ARG A 113 -7.89 -11.41 1.84
CA ARG A 113 -6.78 -11.38 0.89
C ARG A 113 -5.51 -10.94 1.61
N ASN A 114 -4.42 -11.64 1.34
CA ASN A 114 -3.11 -11.28 1.85
C ASN A 114 -2.47 -10.33 0.83
N TYR A 115 -1.92 -9.24 1.33
CA TYR A 115 -1.17 -8.26 0.57
C TYR A 115 0.24 -8.20 1.13
N GLU A 116 1.20 -7.91 0.25
CA GLU A 116 2.58 -7.71 0.64
C GLU A 116 3.21 -6.55 -0.15
N VAL A 117 4.16 -5.88 0.50
CA VAL A 117 5.06 -4.92 -0.11
C VAL A 117 6.48 -5.37 0.20
N ALA A 118 7.29 -5.53 -0.83
CA ALA A 118 8.69 -5.88 -0.72
C ALA A 118 9.56 -4.71 -1.17
N VAL A 119 10.51 -4.34 -0.32
CA VAL A 119 11.55 -3.35 -0.63
C VAL A 119 12.89 -4.07 -0.59
N GLU A 120 13.68 -3.89 -1.64
CA GLU A 120 15.00 -4.49 -1.76
C GLU A 120 16.03 -3.37 -1.95
N THR A 121 17.08 -3.43 -1.14
CA THR A 121 18.18 -2.48 -1.19
C THR A 121 19.52 -3.19 -1.02
N ARG A 122 20.61 -2.50 -1.34
CA ARG A 122 21.97 -2.94 -1.03
C ARG A 122 22.56 -2.02 0.02
N LEU A 123 23.01 -2.59 1.13
CA LEU A 123 23.67 -1.87 2.21
C LEU A 123 25.14 -2.29 2.28
N ASN A 124 26.02 -1.33 2.49
CA ASN A 124 27.43 -1.60 2.74
C ASN A 124 27.63 -1.80 4.24
N GLY A 125 28.05 -2.99 4.64
CA GLY A 125 28.61 -3.26 5.95
C GLY A 125 29.89 -2.45 6.17
N THR A 126 30.16 -2.13 7.42
CA THR A 126 31.39 -1.45 7.82
C THR A 126 32.56 -2.42 7.70
N GLY A 127 33.05 -2.59 6.48
CA GLY A 127 34.14 -3.50 6.17
C GLY A 127 35.38 -3.18 6.99
N SER A 128 35.64 -4.01 8.00
CA SER A 128 36.97 -4.14 8.63
C SER A 128 37.98 -4.86 7.72
N ALA A 129 37.73 -4.97 6.41
CA ALA A 129 38.56 -5.69 5.46
C ALA A 129 39.67 -4.85 4.79
N VAL A 130 39.91 -3.60 5.22
CA VAL A 130 40.95 -2.70 4.62
C VAL A 130 42.11 -2.41 5.58
N LYS A 131 42.34 -3.24 6.62
CA LYS A 131 43.49 -3.04 7.54
C LYS A 131 44.44 -4.23 7.71
N ALA A 132 44.29 -5.32 6.94
CA ALA A 132 45.10 -6.53 7.13
C ALA A 132 46.17 -6.78 6.04
N THR A 133 46.41 -5.84 5.11
CA THR A 133 47.30 -6.08 3.96
C THR A 133 48.52 -5.18 3.86
N GLU A 134 48.89 -4.46 4.93
CA GLU A 134 50.22 -3.84 5.02
C GLU A 134 50.97 -4.47 6.20
N LEU A 135 51.66 -5.59 5.89
CA LEU A 135 52.82 -6.11 6.62
C LEU A 135 54.07 -5.80 5.81
#